data_AF-A0A0A5HHJ6-F1
#
_entry.id   AF-A0A0A5HHJ6-F1
#
_cell.length_a   1.000
_cell.length_b   1.000
_cell.length_c   1.000
_cell.angle_alpha   90.00
_cell.angle_beta   90.00
_cell.angle_gamma   90.00
#
_symmetry.space_group_name_H-M   'P 1'
#
loop_
_entity.id
_entity.type
_entity.pdbx_description
1 polymer ?
#
loop_
_entity_poly.entity_id
_entity_poly.type
_entity_poly.pdbx_seq_one_letter_code
_entity_poly.pdbx_strand_id
1 'polypeptide(L)'
;MSGVVLVSSIYIYETYFFTFNDIDREFAQKGPGPITSPTGAYTANAYYELYGGAAGGVNVWVEITNNNEKTKVQTVYYSDAKSNISIEWLDEATLYILNDSPDYPNSNRSIELEIGKEIYHENGLACKSLLMKDQYETCYQN
;
A
#
# COMPACT_ATOMS: atom_id res chain seq x y z
N MET A 1 -27.01 -22.25 -11.68
CA MET A 1 -27.40 -20.91 -11.22
C MET A 1 -26.82 -20.59 -9.85
N SER A 2 -26.91 -21.51 -8.87
CA SER A 2 -26.38 -21.28 -7.50
C SER A 2 -24.87 -21.01 -7.41
N GLY A 3 -24.04 -21.63 -8.26
CA GLY A 3 -22.60 -21.38 -8.26
C GLY A 3 -22.21 -19.96 -8.69
N VAL A 4 -22.92 -19.37 -9.67
CA VAL A 4 -22.68 -18.00 -10.13
C VAL A 4 -23.05 -16.99 -9.03
N VAL A 5 -24.17 -17.22 -8.34
CA VAL A 5 -24.60 -16.36 -7.22
C VAL A 5 -23.58 -16.37 -6.10
N LEU A 6 -23.03 -17.54 -5.74
CA LEU A 6 -22.05 -17.66 -4.67
C LEU A 6 -20.73 -16.94 -5.00
N VAL A 7 -20.20 -17.15 -6.21
CA VAL A 7 -18.96 -16.48 -6.66
C VAL A 7 -19.13 -14.96 -6.72
N SER A 8 -20.25 -14.48 -7.25
CA SER A 8 -20.54 -13.04 -7.30
C SER A 8 -20.63 -12.42 -5.89
N SER A 9 -21.26 -13.11 -4.94
CA SER A 9 -21.36 -12.64 -3.56
C SER A 9 -19.99 -12.54 -2.87
N ILE A 10 -19.11 -13.53 -3.07
CA ILE A 10 -17.74 -13.51 -2.54
C ILE A 10 -16.96 -12.34 -3.13
N TYR A 11 -17.01 -12.16 -4.44
CA TYR A 11 -16.31 -11.05 -5.12
C TYR A 11 -16.79 -9.68 -4.62
N ILE A 12 -18.10 -9.49 -4.43
CA ILE A 12 -18.66 -8.27 -3.86
C ILE A 12 -18.12 -8.07 -2.43
N TYR A 13 -18.13 -9.12 -1.61
CA TYR A 13 -17.64 -9.03 -0.24
C TYR A 13 -16.17 -8.63 -0.21
N GLU A 14 -15.30 -9.32 -0.95
CA GLU A 14 -13.86 -9.03 -1.03
C GLU A 14 -13.60 -7.60 -1.52
N THR A 15 -14.37 -7.12 -2.50
CA THR A 15 -14.17 -5.77 -3.04
C THR A 15 -14.60 -4.67 -2.07
N TYR A 16 -15.77 -4.78 -1.45
CA TYR A 16 -16.35 -3.70 -0.65
C TYR A 16 -15.96 -3.74 0.83
N PHE A 17 -15.44 -4.86 1.32
CA PHE A 17 -15.01 -5.03 2.71
C PHE A 17 -13.51 -5.26 2.86
N PHE A 18 -12.73 -5.00 1.81
CA PHE A 18 -11.27 -5.08 1.86
C PHE A 18 -10.68 -4.19 2.95
N THR A 19 -9.64 -4.68 3.64
CA THR A 19 -8.76 -3.90 4.50
C THR A 19 -7.32 -4.39 4.36
N PHE A 20 -6.34 -3.57 4.71
CA PHE A 20 -4.92 -3.98 4.73
C PHE A 20 -4.56 -5.00 5.83
N ASN A 21 -5.53 -5.44 6.63
CA ASN A 21 -5.33 -6.49 7.62
C ASN A 21 -5.10 -7.86 6.98
N ASP A 22 -5.54 -8.03 5.72
CA ASP A 22 -5.41 -9.29 4.98
C ASP A 22 -3.99 -9.53 4.44
N ILE A 23 -3.09 -8.53 4.54
CA ILE A 23 -1.66 -8.70 4.20
C ILE A 23 -1.00 -9.66 5.19
N ASP A 24 -0.31 -10.68 4.67
CA ASP A 24 0.40 -11.65 5.50
C ASP A 24 1.73 -11.08 5.99
N ARG A 25 1.70 -10.54 7.21
CA ARG A 25 2.86 -9.93 7.86
C ARG A 25 3.84 -10.94 8.45
N GLU A 26 3.47 -12.22 8.56
CA GLU A 26 4.32 -13.25 9.19
C GLU A 26 5.55 -13.53 8.32
N PHE A 27 5.38 -13.53 6.99
CA PHE A 27 6.44 -13.81 6.01
C PHE A 27 6.99 -12.54 5.32
N ALA A 28 6.62 -11.37 5.84
CA ALA A 28 7.08 -10.08 5.32
C ALA A 28 8.60 -9.92 5.47
N GLN A 29 9.26 -9.53 4.39
CA GLN A 29 10.65 -9.08 4.43
C GLN A 29 10.71 -7.57 4.59
N LYS A 30 11.75 -7.05 5.26
CA LYS A 30 11.94 -5.61 5.40
C LYS A 30 12.40 -5.00 4.06
N GLY A 31 11.74 -3.92 3.66
CA GLY A 31 12.14 -3.07 2.54
C GLY A 31 12.88 -1.81 3.01
N PRO A 32 12.93 -0.77 2.15
CA PRO A 32 13.50 0.53 2.49
C PRO A 32 12.93 1.14 3.79
N GLY A 33 13.79 1.86 4.52
CA GLY A 33 13.48 2.46 5.82
C GLY A 33 13.92 1.60 7.02
N PRO A 34 13.53 1.95 8.25
CA PRO A 34 12.68 3.09 8.62
C PRO A 34 13.28 4.44 8.23
N ILE A 35 12.45 5.39 7.80
CA ILE A 35 12.81 6.82 7.70
C ILE A 35 11.80 7.69 8.45
N THR A 36 12.30 8.62 9.23
CA THR A 36 11.47 9.53 10.04
C THR A 36 11.31 10.87 9.33
N SER A 37 10.08 11.39 9.32
CA SER A 37 9.75 12.73 8.80
C SER A 37 10.60 13.82 9.47
N PRO A 38 10.85 14.97 8.81
CA PRO A 38 11.66 16.06 9.36
C PRO A 38 11.25 16.54 10.76
N THR A 39 9.95 16.53 11.06
CA THR A 39 9.41 16.93 12.37
C THR A 39 9.41 15.80 13.40
N GLY A 40 9.63 14.57 12.96
CA GLY A 40 9.52 13.39 13.82
C GLY A 40 8.09 12.93 14.09
N ALA A 41 7.07 13.52 13.45
CA ALA A 41 5.67 13.11 13.66
C ALA A 41 5.36 11.72 13.08
N TYR A 42 6.01 11.35 11.98
CA TYR A 42 5.78 10.10 11.26
C TYR A 42 7.06 9.32 11.02
N THR A 43 6.95 7.99 11.01
CA THR A 43 8.00 7.05 10.58
C THR A 43 7.45 6.14 9.48
N ALA A 44 8.09 6.14 8.31
CA ALA A 44 7.74 5.28 7.19
C ALA A 44 8.60 4.02 7.17
N ASN A 45 7.98 2.86 6.93
CA ASN A 45 8.64 1.57 6.74
C ASN A 45 8.05 0.88 5.52
N ALA A 46 8.90 0.38 4.62
CA ALA A 46 8.47 -0.47 3.52
C ALA A 46 8.69 -1.95 3.85
N TYR A 47 7.85 -2.80 3.29
CA TYR A 47 7.93 -4.25 3.44
C TYR A 47 7.66 -4.94 2.10
N TYR A 48 8.15 -6.16 1.99
CA TYR A 48 7.98 -7.02 0.82
C TYR A 48 7.26 -8.31 1.20
N GLU A 49 6.31 -8.73 0.36
CA GLU A 49 5.59 -9.99 0.47
C GLU A 49 5.80 -10.76 -0.82
N LEU A 50 6.39 -11.95 -0.71
CA LEU A 50 6.52 -12.85 -1.84
C LEU A 50 5.15 -13.46 -2.15
N TYR A 51 4.75 -13.45 -3.40
CA TYR A 51 3.53 -14.10 -3.85
C TYR A 51 3.76 -14.87 -5.14
N GLY A 52 2.80 -15.72 -5.51
CA GLY A 52 2.84 -16.49 -6.74
C GLY A 52 3.73 -17.73 -6.65
N GLY A 53 3.29 -18.81 -7.30
CA GLY A 53 4.04 -20.07 -7.38
C GLY A 53 5.21 -19.98 -8.36
N ALA A 54 5.14 -20.68 -9.49
CA ALA A 54 6.25 -20.78 -10.44
C ALA A 54 6.65 -19.46 -11.14
N ALA A 55 5.71 -18.53 -11.33
CA ALA A 55 6.01 -17.21 -11.91
C ALA A 55 6.61 -16.25 -10.87
N GLY A 56 6.22 -16.40 -9.60
CA GLY A 56 6.61 -15.52 -8.50
C GLY A 56 6.25 -14.04 -8.71
N GLY A 57 6.33 -13.29 -7.64
CA GLY A 57 6.12 -11.86 -7.61
C GLY A 57 6.44 -11.35 -6.22
N VAL A 58 6.67 -10.05 -6.12
CA VAL A 58 6.91 -9.40 -4.83
C VAL A 58 5.96 -8.23 -4.76
N ASN A 59 5.08 -8.21 -3.77
CA ASN A 59 4.33 -7.01 -3.42
C ASN A 59 5.22 -6.14 -2.53
N VAL A 60 5.08 -4.84 -2.66
CA VAL A 60 5.63 -3.87 -1.72
C VAL A 60 4.49 -3.08 -1.10
N TRP A 61 4.58 -2.83 0.19
CA TRP A 61 3.71 -1.87 0.87
C TRP A 61 4.49 -0.97 1.79
N VAL A 62 3.94 0.20 2.06
CA VAL A 62 4.52 1.18 2.98
C VAL A 62 3.55 1.40 4.14
N GLU A 63 4.07 1.21 5.35
CA GLU A 63 3.38 1.53 6.60
C GLU A 63 3.93 2.81 7.20
N ILE A 64 3.02 3.63 7.73
CA ILE A 64 3.32 4.83 8.48
C ILE A 64 2.93 4.61 9.94
N THR A 65 3.90 4.80 10.82
CA THR A 65 3.67 4.91 12.26
C THR A 65 3.59 6.38 12.65
N ASN A 66 2.47 6.80 13.24
CA ASN A 66 2.39 8.10 13.89
C ASN A 66 3.13 8.05 15.23
N ASN A 67 4.20 8.81 15.39
CA ASN A 67 5.04 8.79 16.58
C ASN A 67 4.37 9.48 17.79
N ASN A 68 3.38 10.35 17.55
CA ASN A 68 2.56 10.94 18.60
C ASN A 68 1.48 9.96 19.10
N GLU A 69 1.03 9.07 18.22
CA GLU A 69 0.05 8.01 18.50
C GLU A 69 0.66 6.64 18.19
N LYS A 70 1.68 6.23 18.95
CA LYS A 70 2.55 5.07 18.65
C LYS A 70 1.85 3.74 18.31
N THR A 71 0.56 3.61 18.60
CA THR A 71 -0.27 2.43 18.29
C THR A 71 -0.98 2.48 16.94
N LYS A 72 -0.97 3.62 16.24
CA LYS A 72 -1.66 3.79 14.96
C LYS A 72 -0.67 3.61 13.82
N VAL A 73 -0.66 2.40 13.27
CA VAL A 73 0.05 2.05 12.04
C VAL A 73 -0.95 2.06 10.89
N GLN A 74 -0.62 2.73 9.80
CA GLN A 74 -1.45 2.82 8.61
C GLN A 74 -0.66 2.39 7.38
N THR A 75 -1.20 1.44 6.60
CA THR A 75 -0.69 1.17 5.26
C THR A 75 -1.19 2.26 4.31
N VAL A 76 -0.26 2.95 3.63
CA VAL A 76 -0.56 4.07 2.72
C VAL A 76 -0.28 3.77 1.27
N TYR A 77 0.46 2.69 0.99
CA TYR A 77 0.86 2.30 -0.37
C TYR A 77 0.87 0.79 -0.48
N TYR A 78 0.35 0.24 -1.57
CA TYR A 78 0.44 -1.17 -1.93
C TYR A 78 0.48 -1.37 -3.44
N SER A 79 1.47 -2.13 -3.93
CA SER A 79 1.65 -2.43 -5.36
C SER A 79 2.59 -3.61 -5.56
N ASP A 80 2.68 -4.08 -6.80
CA ASP A 80 3.81 -4.90 -7.24
C ASP A 80 5.13 -4.12 -7.11
N ALA A 81 6.13 -4.74 -6.50
CA ALA A 81 7.49 -4.23 -6.41
C ALA A 81 8.14 -4.22 -7.79
N LYS A 82 8.69 -3.07 -8.19
CA LYS A 82 9.54 -2.93 -9.38
C LYS A 82 11.01 -2.99 -8.99
N SER A 83 11.89 -2.93 -9.99
CA SER A 83 13.33 -3.12 -9.80
C SER A 83 14.01 -2.02 -8.98
N ASN A 84 13.41 -0.83 -8.92
CA ASN A 84 13.97 0.33 -8.24
C ASN A 84 12.92 0.92 -7.28
N ILE A 85 13.21 0.77 -6.00
CA ILE A 85 12.30 1.15 -4.91
C ILE A 85 13.07 1.97 -3.88
N SER A 86 12.53 3.15 -3.56
CA SER A 86 12.99 3.96 -2.44
C SER A 86 11.83 4.74 -1.85
N ILE A 87 12.02 5.20 -0.61
CA ILE A 87 11.08 6.08 0.07
C ILE A 87 11.84 7.30 0.58
N GLU A 88 11.21 8.46 0.53
CA GLU A 88 11.79 9.76 0.85
C GLU A 88 10.72 10.70 1.41
N TRP A 89 11.04 11.45 2.46
CA TRP A 89 10.16 12.53 2.92
C TRP A 89 10.49 13.80 2.14
N LEU A 90 9.51 14.35 1.42
CA LEU A 90 9.65 15.64 0.73
C LEU A 90 9.47 16.81 1.71
N ASP A 91 8.59 16.63 2.69
CA ASP A 91 8.34 17.58 3.77
C ASP A 91 7.86 16.85 5.04
N GLU A 92 7.21 17.57 5.96
CA GLU A 92 6.75 17.07 7.26
C GLU A 92 5.70 15.94 7.17
N ALA A 93 4.89 15.92 6.10
CA ALA A 93 3.76 15.01 5.94
C ALA A 93 3.64 14.42 4.53
N THR A 94 4.46 14.84 3.57
CA THR A 94 4.46 14.30 2.20
C THR A 94 5.56 13.26 2.04
N LEU A 95 5.17 12.03 1.71
CA LEU A 95 6.08 10.93 1.43
C LEU A 95 6.14 10.65 -0.07
N TYR A 96 7.33 10.71 -0.64
CA TYR A 96 7.62 10.21 -1.98
C TYR A 96 8.00 8.74 -1.94
N ILE A 97 7.36 7.95 -2.80
CA ILE A 97 7.64 6.53 -3.00
C ILE A 97 8.05 6.37 -4.45
N LEU A 98 9.32 6.01 -4.67
CA LEU A 98 9.81 5.55 -5.96
C LEU A 98 9.50 4.06 -6.07
N ASN A 99 8.84 3.67 -7.16
CA ASN A 99 8.63 2.27 -7.51
C ASN A 99 8.55 2.17 -9.03
N ASP A 100 9.72 2.10 -9.67
CA ASP A 100 9.83 2.06 -11.11
C ASP A 100 10.72 0.92 -11.63
N SER A 101 10.54 0.63 -12.91
CA SER A 101 11.50 -0.16 -13.65
C SER A 101 11.90 0.67 -14.86
N PRO A 102 13.14 1.21 -14.92
CA PRO A 102 13.58 2.09 -16.00
C PRO A 102 13.41 1.46 -17.39
N ASP A 103 13.54 0.13 -17.48
CA ASP A 103 13.37 -0.63 -18.71
C ASP A 103 11.89 -0.81 -19.12
N TYR A 104 10.95 -0.53 -18.21
CA TYR A 104 9.50 -0.65 -18.41
C TYR A 104 8.74 0.59 -17.91
N PRO A 105 8.77 1.73 -18.62
CA PRO A 105 8.16 2.99 -18.16
C PRO A 105 6.66 2.90 -17.86
N ASN A 106 5.92 2.05 -18.58
CA ASN A 106 4.48 1.85 -18.38
C ASN A 106 4.15 1.15 -17.05
N SER A 107 5.14 0.56 -16.38
CA SER A 107 4.97 -0.06 -15.06
C SER A 107 5.37 0.87 -13.91
N ASN A 108 5.54 2.17 -14.15
CA ASN A 108 5.83 3.12 -13.08
C ASN A 108 4.67 3.18 -12.08
N ARG A 109 4.98 3.02 -10.80
CA ARG A 109 4.05 3.07 -9.65
C ARG A 109 4.52 4.07 -8.60
N SER A 110 5.41 4.97 -8.98
CA SER A 110 5.93 6.01 -8.11
C SER A 110 4.87 7.06 -7.84
N ILE A 111 4.84 7.59 -6.61
CA ILE A 111 3.80 8.53 -6.18
C ILE A 111 4.27 9.38 -5.00
N GLU A 112 3.71 10.58 -4.89
CA GLU A 112 3.77 11.43 -3.71
C GLU A 112 2.45 11.30 -2.95
N LEU A 113 2.50 11.09 -1.64
CA LEU A 113 1.31 10.93 -0.81
C LEU A 113 1.35 11.87 0.39
N GLU A 114 0.30 12.66 0.58
CA GLU A 114 0.06 13.41 1.82
C GLU A 114 -0.47 12.47 2.92
N ILE A 115 0.34 12.21 3.93
CA ILE A 115 0.05 11.25 5.00
C ILE A 115 -1.18 11.68 5.80
N GLY A 116 -2.11 10.73 5.97
CA GLY A 116 -3.38 10.95 6.66
C GLY A 116 -4.51 11.42 5.74
N LYS A 117 -4.21 11.79 4.49
CA LYS A 117 -5.20 12.16 3.48
C LYS A 117 -5.19 11.25 2.27
N GLU A 118 -4.03 10.73 1.89
CA GLU A 118 -3.86 10.04 0.62
C GLU A 118 -3.35 8.62 0.80
N ILE A 119 -3.89 7.71 0.01
CA ILE A 119 -3.38 6.34 -0.11
C ILE A 119 -3.28 5.92 -1.58
N TYR A 120 -2.42 4.94 -1.84
CA TYR A 120 -2.28 4.28 -3.13
C TYR A 120 -2.50 2.78 -3.00
N HIS A 121 -3.33 2.21 -3.87
CA HIS A 121 -3.50 0.76 -3.98
C HIS A 121 -3.65 0.37 -5.45
N GLU A 122 -2.67 -0.33 -6.02
CA GLU A 122 -2.61 -0.65 -7.46
C GLU A 122 -3.92 -1.25 -7.97
N ASN A 123 -4.39 -2.34 -7.35
CA ASN A 123 -5.63 -3.02 -7.79
C ASN A 123 -6.93 -2.32 -7.34
N GLY A 124 -6.84 -1.19 -6.65
CA GLY A 124 -7.99 -0.36 -6.27
C GLY A 124 -8.93 -0.91 -5.20
N LEU A 125 -8.62 -2.04 -4.54
CA LEU A 125 -9.50 -2.64 -3.53
C LEU A 125 -9.69 -1.70 -2.33
N ALA A 126 -8.62 -1.07 -1.85
CA ALA A 126 -8.74 -0.04 -0.81
C ALA A 126 -9.59 1.16 -1.24
N CYS A 127 -9.54 1.55 -2.52
CA CYS A 127 -10.32 2.67 -3.05
C CYS A 127 -11.82 2.37 -3.17
N LYS A 128 -12.20 1.09 -3.32
CA LYS A 128 -13.59 0.65 -3.43
C LYS A 128 -14.20 0.21 -2.10
N SER A 129 -13.36 -0.03 -1.09
CA SER A 129 -13.78 -0.53 0.20
C SER A 129 -14.62 0.48 0.98
N LEU A 130 -15.81 0.05 1.40
CA LEU A 130 -16.70 0.82 2.28
C LEU A 130 -16.15 0.93 3.70
N LEU A 131 -15.25 0.02 4.12
CA LEU A 131 -14.59 0.05 5.42
C LEU A 131 -13.41 1.04 5.47
N MET A 132 -12.84 1.35 4.30
CA MET A 132 -11.67 2.22 4.18
C MET A 132 -12.02 3.66 3.80
N LYS A 133 -13.21 3.91 3.24
CA LYS A 133 -13.60 5.20 2.64
C LYS A 133 -13.44 6.43 3.55
N ASP A 134 -13.51 6.26 4.87
CA ASP A 134 -13.43 7.36 5.84
C ASP A 134 -11.99 7.50 6.43
N GLN A 135 -11.02 6.73 5.92
CA GLN A 135 -9.63 6.71 6.39
C GLN A 135 -8.67 7.53 5.49
N TYR A 136 -9.19 8.10 4.40
CA TYR A 136 -8.46 8.94 3.45
C TYR A 136 -9.42 9.95 2.81
N GLU A 137 -8.88 11.03 2.25
CA GLU A 137 -9.59 11.98 1.39
C GLU A 137 -9.48 11.56 -0.09
N THR A 138 -8.30 11.09 -0.52
CA THR A 138 -8.03 10.66 -1.90
C THR A 138 -7.41 9.26 -1.94
N CYS A 139 -7.87 8.42 -2.87
CA CYS A 139 -7.28 7.11 -3.13
C CYS A 139 -6.87 6.97 -4.59
N TYR A 140 -5.58 6.72 -4.81
CA TYR A 140 -4.99 6.52 -6.12
C TYR A 140 -4.90 5.01 -6.44
N GLN A 141 -5.08 4.68 -7.73
CA GLN A 141 -4.99 3.32 -8.27
C GLN A 141 -4.48 3.42 -9.72
N ASN A 142 -3.84 2.37 -10.24
CA ASN A 142 -3.31 2.34 -11.61
C ASN A 142 -3.39 0.94 -12.21
#